data_AF-A0A7X4B7B5-F1
#
_entry.id   AF-A0A7X4B7B5-F1
#
_cell.length_a   1.000
_cell.length_b   1.000
_cell.length_c   1.000
_cell.angle_alpha   90.00
_cell.angle_beta   90.00
_cell.angle_gamma   90.00
#
_symmetry.space_group_name_H-M   'P 1'
#
loop_
_entity.id
_entity.type
_entity.pdbx_description
1 polymer ?
#
loop_
_entity_poly.entity_id
_entity_poly.type
_entity_poly.pdbx_seq_one_letter_code
_entity_poly.pdbx_strand_id
1 'polypeptide(L)' 'MEKIWLKNYPKGIPEFVELDQYVSLAQLLEEAAARYGHLPAFENRGVRMSFSALNVES' A
#
# COMPACT_ATOMS: atom_id res chain seq x y z
N MET A 1 27.05 6.26 -0.06
CA MET A 1 26.67 5.56 -1.31
C MET A 1 25.71 6.46 -2.07
N GLU A 2 25.91 6.72 -3.35
CA GLU A 2 24.96 7.52 -4.15
C GLU A 2 23.68 6.71 -4.41
N LYS A 3 22.51 7.29 -4.12
CA LYS A 3 21.19 6.65 -4.31
C LYS A 3 20.70 6.80 -5.76
N ILE A 4 21.38 6.15 -6.70
CA ILE A 4 21.14 6.31 -8.15
C ILE A 4 19.70 5.99 -8.58
N TRP A 5 18.98 5.17 -7.82
CA TRP A 5 17.58 4.80 -8.11
C TRP A 5 16.61 5.96 -8.01
N LEU A 6 16.91 7.00 -7.21
CA LEU A 6 16.05 8.19 -7.07
C LEU A 6 15.91 8.95 -8.38
N LYS A 7 16.88 8.83 -9.30
CA LYS A 7 16.82 9.43 -10.65
C LYS A 7 15.68 8.85 -11.51
N ASN A 8 15.17 7.66 -11.15
CA ASN A 8 14.11 6.97 -11.87
C ASN A 8 12.75 7.06 -11.16
N TYR A 9 12.65 7.80 -10.05
CA TYR A 9 11.37 7.99 -9.38
C TYR A 9 10.46 8.87 -10.23
N PRO A 10 9.15 8.56 -10.33
CA PRO A 10 8.18 9.45 -10.94
C PRO A 10 8.23 10.84 -10.30
N LYS A 11 7.94 11.87 -11.09
CA LYS A 11 7.94 13.25 -10.62
C LYS A 11 6.99 13.41 -9.43
N GLY A 12 7.50 13.93 -8.32
CA GLY A 12 6.73 14.19 -7.10
C GLY A 12 6.78 13.09 -6.04
N ILE A 13 7.47 11.97 -6.31
CA ILE A 13 7.70 10.93 -5.30
C ILE A 13 8.91 11.30 -4.43
N PRO A 14 8.76 11.41 -3.10
CA PRO A 14 9.84 11.76 -2.19
C PRO A 14 10.85 10.62 -2.03
N GLU A 15 12.06 10.95 -1.56
CA GLU A 15 13.09 9.98 -1.21
C GLU A 15 12.69 9.12 0.01
N PHE A 16 11.96 9.72 0.95
CA PHE A 16 11.50 9.08 2.18
C PHE A 16 9.98 9.21 2.30
N VAL A 17 9.37 8.19 2.87
CA VAL A 17 7.95 8.18 3.25
C VAL A 17 7.82 8.59 4.72
N GLU A 18 6.80 9.40 5.03
CA GLU A 18 6.44 9.74 6.40
C GLU A 18 5.70 8.57 7.05
N LEU A 19 6.32 7.91 8.04
CA LEU A 19 5.79 6.70 8.70
C LEU A 19 5.08 6.99 10.03
N ASP A 20 5.23 8.19 10.56
CA ASP A 20 4.62 8.65 11.82
C ASP A 20 3.09 8.76 11.76
N GLN A 21 2.53 8.71 10.54
CA GLN A 21 1.09 8.76 10.26
C GLN A 21 0.31 7.55 10.80
N TYR A 22 0.96 6.40 10.99
CA TYR A 22 0.30 5.16 11.39
C TYR A 22 1.03 4.51 12.57
N VAL A 23 0.28 4.11 13.59
CA VAL A 23 0.83 3.38 14.75
C VAL A 23 1.19 1.92 14.43
N SER A 24 0.64 1.36 13.34
CA SER A 24 0.97 0.01 12.89
C SER A 24 0.65 -0.19 11.40
N LEU A 25 1.25 -1.25 10.83
CA LEU A 25 0.88 -1.72 9.49
C LEU A 25 -0.59 -2.18 9.42
N ALA A 26 -1.15 -2.69 10.52
CA ALA A 26 -2.56 -3.06 10.58
C ALA A 26 -3.46 -1.84 10.41
N GLN A 27 -3.17 -0.73 11.11
CA GLN A 27 -3.92 0.52 10.94
C GLN A 27 -3.85 1.03 9.50
N LEU A 28 -2.67 1.00 8.88
CA LEU A 28 -2.52 1.39 7.47
C LEU A 28 -3.41 0.54 6.54
N LEU A 29 -3.48 -0.77 6.79
CA LEU A 29 -4.30 -1.70 6.00
C LEU A 29 -5.81 -1.48 6.22
N GLU A 30 -6.24 -1.25 7.46
CA GLU A 30 -7.63 -0.93 7.79
C GLU A 30 -8.08 0.35 7.08
N GLU A 31 -7.25 1.40 7.11
CA GLU A 31 -7.55 2.66 6.40
C GLU A 31 -7.55 2.50 4.88
N ALA A 32 -6.63 1.70 4.34
CA ALA A 32 -6.61 1.36 2.92
C ALA A 32 -7.88 0.61 2.51
N ALA A 33 -8.36 -0.33 3.34
CA ALA A 33 -9.60 -1.04 3.10
C ALA A 33 -10.84 -0.14 3.18
N ALA A 34 -10.85 0.83 4.10
CA ALA A 34 -11.93 1.82 4.18
C ALA A 34 -11.98 2.74 2.94
N ARG A 35 -10.82 3.21 2.46
CA ARG A 35 -10.74 4.16 1.34
C ARG A 35 -10.84 3.49 -0.04
N TYR A 36 -10.25 2.32 -0.18
CA TYR A 36 -10.02 1.64 -1.46
C TYR A 36 -10.60 0.24 -1.51
N GLY A 37 -11.59 -0.07 -0.67
CA GLY A 37 -12.13 -1.41 -0.45
C GLY A 37 -12.51 -2.21 -1.71
N HIS A 38 -12.94 -1.53 -2.77
CA HIS A 38 -13.33 -2.12 -4.05
C HIS A 38 -12.15 -2.45 -4.98
N LEU A 39 -10.95 -1.95 -4.70
CA LEU A 39 -9.76 -2.20 -5.49
C LEU A 39 -9.12 -3.55 -5.14
N PRO A 40 -8.40 -4.19 -6.08
CA PRO A 40 -7.64 -5.41 -5.80
C PRO A 40 -6.54 -5.14 -4.77
N ALA A 41 -6.51 -5.96 -3.72
CA ALA A 41 -5.42 -6.00 -2.74
C ALA A 41 -4.42 -7.13 -3.03
N PHE A 42 -4.92 -8.25 -3.56
CA PHE A 42 -4.11 -9.43 -3.85
C PHE A 42 -4.57 -10.10 -5.14
N GLU A 43 -3.62 -10.58 -5.94
CA GLU A 43 -3.87 -11.37 -7.14
C GLU A 43 -2.86 -12.51 -7.26
N ASN A 44 -3.36 -13.74 -7.40
CA ASN A 44 -2.53 -14.92 -7.60
C ASN A 44 -3.24 -15.92 -8.51
N ARG A 45 -2.54 -16.40 -9.56
CA ARG A 45 -3.05 -17.43 -10.48
C ARG A 45 -4.46 -17.14 -11.03
N GLY A 46 -4.78 -15.87 -11.30
CA GLY A 46 -6.09 -15.44 -11.82
C GLY A 46 -7.18 -15.29 -10.76
N VAL A 47 -6.91 -15.59 -9.49
CA VAL A 47 -7.78 -15.26 -8.38
C VAL A 47 -7.41 -13.87 -7.85
N ARG A 48 -8.41 -13.01 -7.67
CA ARG A 48 -8.26 -11.64 -7.20
C ARG A 48 -9.11 -11.43 -5.95
N MET A 49 -8.53 -10.80 -4.94
CA MET A 49 -9.17 -10.43 -3.68
C MET A 49 -9.08 -8.93 -3.50
N SER A 50 -10.18 -8.27 -3.12
CA SER A 50 -10.21 -6.83 -2.88
C SER A 50 -9.74 -6.49 -1.47
N PHE A 51 -9.45 -5.21 -1.22
CA PHE A 51 -9.08 -4.75 0.13
C PHE A 51 -10.16 -5.02 1.17
N SER A 52 -11.45 -4.83 0.83
CA SER A 52 -12.55 -5.16 1.75
C SER A 52 -12.61 -6.66 2.06
N ALA A 53 -12.38 -7.52 1.06
CA ALA A 53 -12.38 -8.97 1.27
C ALA A 53 -11.20 -9.41 2.16
N LEU A 54 -10.00 -8.89 1.90
CA LEU A 54 -8.80 -9.18 2.69
C LEU A 54 -8.97 -8.76 4.16
N ASN A 55 -9.56 -7.58 4.41
CA ASN A 55 -9.74 -7.06 5.75
C ASN A 55 -10.75 -7.84 6.60
N VAL A 56 -11.70 -8.54 5.98
CA VAL A 56 -12.65 -9.41 6.70
C VAL A 56 -12.02 -10.75 7.07
N GLU A 57 -11.03 -11.20 6.32
CA GLU A 57 -10.33 -12.48 6.55
C GLU A 57 -9.08 -12.37 7.46
N SER A 58 -8.71 -11.17 7.90
CA SER A 58 -7.49 -10.87 8.67
C SER A 58 -7.63 -11.10 10.18
#